data_AF-A0A4Y2UQ95-F1
#
_entry.id   AF-A0A4Y2UQ95-F1
#
_cell.length_a   1.000
_cell.length_b   1.000
_cell.length_c   1.000
_cell.angle_alpha   90.00
_cell.angle_beta   90.00
_cell.angle_gamma   90.00
#
_symmetry.space_group_name_H-M   'P 1'
#
loop_
_entity.id
_entity.type
_entity.pdbx_description
1 polymer ?
#
loop_
_entity_poly.entity_id
_entity_poly.type
_entity_poly.pdbx_seq_one_letter_code
_entity_poly.pdbx_strand_id
1 'polypeptide(L)'
;MSYASPVWGAAAKSHLIKLESAQNIIARQITNSPWFIRNRYIAKELKLKSMKEYFKKLSTNFFNKIEKSNNPAIQEIPKYDPSHPGKNGALGLFYFQIKPDAESTIARRRTTEGNEPTSPYQG
;
A
#
# COMPACT_ATOMS: atom_id res chain seq x y z
N MET A 1 10.09 -2.47 -16.45
CA MET A 1 8.65 -2.21 -16.71
C MET A 1 7.93 -1.87 -15.40
N SER A 2 7.92 -0.59 -14.97
CA SER A 2 7.47 -0.20 -13.61
C SER A 2 6.53 1.02 -13.57
N TYR A 3 6.03 1.49 -14.71
CA TYR A 3 5.13 2.65 -14.77
C TYR A 3 3.77 2.36 -14.13
N ALA A 4 3.24 1.14 -14.28
CA ALA A 4 1.95 0.74 -13.73
C ALA A 4 1.99 0.34 -12.24
N SER A 5 3.12 0.51 -11.54
CA SER A 5 3.25 0.05 -10.14
C SER A 5 2.20 0.63 -9.19
N PRO A 6 1.82 1.92 -9.26
CA PRO A 6 0.76 2.46 -8.41
C PRO A 6 -0.62 1.93 -8.80
N VAL A 7 -0.85 1.67 -10.08
CA VAL A 7 -2.15 1.23 -10.63
C VAL A 7 -2.56 -0.13 -10.09
N TRP A 8 -1.61 -1.07 -9.97
CA TRP A 8 -1.89 -2.40 -9.43
C TRP A 8 -2.29 -2.40 -7.96
N GLY A 9 -1.88 -1.36 -7.23
CA GLY A 9 -2.31 -1.15 -5.87
C GLY A 9 -3.77 -0.79 -5.71
N ALA A 10 -4.27 0.00 -6.65
CA ALA A 10 -5.66 0.43 -6.73
C ALA A 10 -6.56 -0.59 -7.46
N ALA A 11 -6.01 -1.71 -7.91
CA ALA A 11 -6.74 -2.71 -8.69
C ALA A 11 -7.81 -3.41 -7.84
N ALA A 12 -8.95 -3.72 -8.46
CA ALA A 12 -10.02 -4.45 -7.80
C ALA A 12 -9.57 -5.85 -7.36
N LYS A 13 -10.13 -6.32 -6.23
CA LYS A 13 -9.80 -7.63 -5.63
C LYS A 13 -9.94 -8.79 -6.62
N SER A 14 -10.92 -8.73 -7.52
CA SER A 14 -11.14 -9.75 -8.56
C SER A 14 -9.95 -9.91 -9.50
N HIS A 15 -9.30 -8.81 -9.90
CA HIS A 15 -8.10 -8.84 -10.73
C HIS A 15 -6.90 -9.39 -9.96
N LEU A 16 -6.76 -9.03 -8.69
CA LEU A 16 -5.70 -9.57 -7.82
C LEU A 16 -5.83 -11.08 -7.64
N ILE A 17 -7.05 -11.60 -7.44
CA ILE A 17 -7.33 -13.04 -7.33
C ILE A 17 -6.95 -13.76 -8.63
N LYS A 18 -7.26 -13.20 -9.80
CA LYS A 18 -6.87 -13.80 -11.09
C LYS A 18 -5.35 -13.90 -11.23
N LEU A 19 -4.62 -12.87 -10.83
CA LEU A 19 -3.16 -12.87 -10.86
C LEU A 19 -2.56 -13.87 -9.86
N GLU A 20 -3.11 -13.98 -8.66
CA GLU A 20 -2.69 -14.96 -7.66
C GLU A 20 -2.95 -16.39 -8.13
N SER A 21 -4.08 -16.64 -8.81
CA SER A 21 -4.35 -17.92 -9.47
C SER A 21 -3.32 -18.25 -10.56
N ALA A 22 -2.96 -17.27 -11.40
CA ALA A 22 -1.92 -17.46 -12.42
C ALA A 22 -0.55 -17.76 -11.78
N GLN A 23 -0.17 -17.04 -10.73
CA GLN A 23 1.06 -17.30 -9.96
C GLN A 23 1.07 -18.74 -9.39
N ASN A 24 -0.06 -19.20 -8.84
CA ASN A 24 -0.19 -20.54 -8.30
C ASN A 24 -0.07 -21.64 -9.37
N ILE A 25 -0.61 -21.41 -10.56
CA ILE A 25 -0.50 -22.35 -11.70
C ILE A 25 0.97 -22.47 -12.13
N ILE A 26 1.65 -21.34 -12.34
CA ILE A 26 3.05 -21.32 -12.74
C ILE A 26 3.94 -21.99 -11.67
N ALA A 27 3.70 -21.67 -10.39
CA ALA A 27 4.45 -22.27 -9.29
C ALA A 27 4.35 -23.81 -9.32
N ARG A 28 3.14 -24.36 -9.53
CA ARG A 28 2.92 -25.81 -9.65
C ARG A 28 3.60 -26.43 -10.86
N GLN A 29 3.59 -25.74 -11.99
CA GLN A 29 4.26 -26.20 -13.21
C GLN A 29 5.76 -26.31 -13.00
N ILE A 30 6.37 -25.31 -12.36
CA ILE A 30 7.81 -25.29 -12.07
C ILE A 30 8.20 -26.41 -11.10
N THR A 31 7.41 -26.65 -10.05
CA THR A 31 7.70 -27.67 -9.04
C THR A 31 7.18 -29.06 -9.40
N ASN A 32 6.55 -29.21 -10.58
CA ASN A 32 5.85 -30.41 -11.01
C ASN A 32 4.96 -31.03 -9.91
N SER A 33 4.27 -30.17 -9.16
CA SER A 33 3.61 -30.59 -7.91
C SER A 33 2.23 -31.21 -8.16
N PRO A 34 1.96 -32.40 -7.59
CA PRO A 34 0.64 -33.04 -7.65
C PRO A 34 -0.50 -32.17 -7.12
N TRP A 35 -1.72 -32.44 -7.60
CA TRP A 35 -2.93 -31.66 -7.28
C TRP A 35 -3.25 -31.61 -5.78
N PHE A 36 -2.94 -32.68 -5.04
CA PHE A 36 -3.24 -32.79 -3.60
C PHE A 36 -2.31 -31.97 -2.70
N ILE A 37 -1.16 -31.50 -3.20
CA ILE A 37 -0.28 -30.60 -2.46
C ILE A 37 -0.95 -29.23 -2.39
N ARG A 38 -1.08 -28.62 -1.20
CA ARG A 38 -1.72 -27.30 -1.09
C ARG A 38 -0.78 -26.19 -1.59
N ASN A 39 -1.33 -25.20 -2.30
CA ASN A 39 -0.57 -24.06 -2.85
C ASN A 39 0.29 -23.34 -1.81
N ARG A 40 -0.17 -23.25 -0.55
CA ARG A 40 0.59 -22.64 0.56
C ARG A 40 1.95 -23.29 0.82
N TYR A 41 2.07 -24.61 0.62
CA TYR A 41 3.33 -25.32 0.82
C TYR A 41 4.29 -25.05 -0.33
N ILE A 42 3.79 -25.10 -1.57
CA ILE A 42 4.55 -24.77 -2.78
C ILE A 42 5.08 -23.33 -2.70
N ALA A 43 4.22 -22.38 -2.32
CA ALA A 43 4.60 -20.99 -2.14
C ALA A 43 5.68 -20.82 -1.05
N LYS A 44 5.59 -21.56 0.06
CA LYS A 44 6.59 -21.53 1.14
C LYS A 44 7.94 -22.08 0.69
N GLU A 45 7.95 -23.20 -0.04
CA GLU A 45 9.19 -23.78 -0.57
C GLU A 45 9.87 -22.84 -1.57
N LEU A 46 9.09 -22.25 -2.48
CA LEU A 46 9.58 -21.27 -3.45
C LEU A 46 9.84 -19.87 -2.84
N LYS A 47 9.59 -19.69 -1.52
CA LYS A 47 9.68 -18.40 -0.81
C LYS A 47 8.93 -17.27 -1.53
N LEU A 48 7.81 -17.61 -2.17
CA LEU A 48 6.99 -16.66 -2.91
C LEU A 48 6.23 -15.76 -1.96
N LYS A 49 6.21 -14.48 -2.30
CA LYS A 49 5.38 -13.47 -1.64
C LYS A 49 3.99 -13.48 -2.27
N SER A 50 2.97 -13.15 -1.48
CA SER A 50 1.63 -12.93 -2.03
C SER A 50 1.68 -11.76 -3.03
N MET A 51 0.85 -11.82 -4.08
CA MET A 51 0.70 -10.75 -5.07
C MET A 51 0.44 -9.39 -4.39
N LYS A 52 -0.35 -9.37 -3.32
CA LYS A 52 -0.64 -8.15 -2.55
C LYS A 52 0.63 -7.52 -1.96
N GLU A 53 1.48 -8.34 -1.33
CA GLU A 53 2.73 -7.88 -0.74
C GLU A 53 3.73 -7.42 -1.80
N TYR A 54 3.77 -8.13 -2.93
CA TYR A 54 4.61 -7.78 -4.06
C TYR A 54 4.24 -6.39 -4.62
N PHE A 55 2.94 -6.14 -4.86
CA PHE A 55 2.48 -4.83 -5.35
C PHE A 55 2.65 -3.73 -4.31
N LYS A 56 2.42 -4.01 -3.02
CA LYS A 56 2.72 -3.08 -1.94
C LYS A 56 4.19 -2.66 -1.98
N LYS A 57 5.12 -3.63 -2.02
CA LYS A 57 6.56 -3.36 -2.08
C LYS A 57 6.93 -2.56 -3.34
N LEU A 58 6.38 -2.94 -4.50
CA LEU A 58 6.67 -2.27 -5.75
C LEU A 58 6.23 -0.80 -5.71
N SER A 59 5.03 -0.54 -5.19
CA SER A 59 4.50 0.81 -5.06
C SER A 59 5.29 1.64 -4.05
N THR A 60 5.63 1.09 -2.89
CA THR A 60 6.45 1.81 -1.90
C THR A 60 7.80 2.19 -2.52
N ASN A 61 8.44 1.27 -3.24
CA ASN A 61 9.70 1.56 -3.93
C ASN A 61 9.54 2.64 -5.01
N PHE A 62 8.41 2.66 -5.73
CA PHE A 62 8.11 3.67 -6.73
C PHE A 62 7.96 5.06 -6.11
N PHE A 63 7.16 5.21 -5.06
CA PHE A 63 6.97 6.49 -4.37
C PHE A 63 8.27 6.97 -3.72
N ASN A 64 9.01 6.07 -3.06
CA ASN A 64 10.33 6.41 -2.49
C ASN A 64 11.32 6.89 -3.57
N LYS A 65 11.23 6.34 -4.79
CA LYS A 65 12.09 6.75 -5.90
C LYS A 65 11.69 8.13 -6.44
N ILE A 66 10.40 8.42 -6.52
CA ILE A 66 9.87 9.75 -6.86
C ILE A 66 10.37 10.78 -5.85
N GLU A 67 10.19 10.52 -4.55
CA GLU A 67 10.61 11.45 -3.48
C GLU A 67 12.11 11.72 -3.47
N LYS A 68 12.94 10.73 -3.81
CA LYS A 68 14.40 10.87 -3.87
C LYS A 68 14.93 11.43 -5.19
N SER A 69 14.09 11.58 -6.21
CA SER A 69 14.56 11.98 -7.53
C SER A 69 14.79 13.49 -7.63
N ASN A 70 15.93 13.88 -8.20
CA ASN A 70 16.27 15.28 -8.47
C ASN A 70 15.76 15.76 -9.83
N ASN A 71 14.79 15.06 -10.43
CA ASN A 71 14.27 15.41 -11.75
C ASN A 71 13.20 16.51 -11.58
N PRO A 72 13.38 17.70 -12.20
CA PRO A 72 12.43 18.80 -12.07
C PRO A 72 11.02 18.43 -12.53
N ALA A 73 10.89 17.65 -13.61
CA ALA A 73 9.58 17.21 -14.12
C ALA A 73 8.82 16.31 -13.12
N ILE A 74 9.52 15.64 -12.21
CA ILE A 74 8.90 14.82 -11.16
C ILE A 74 8.52 15.69 -9.95
N GLN A 75 9.30 16.73 -9.66
CA GLN A 75 9.01 17.70 -8.59
C GLN A 75 7.80 18.57 -8.90
N GLU A 76 7.55 18.84 -10.19
CA GLU A 76 6.37 19.55 -10.67
C GLU A 76 5.07 18.72 -10.56
N ILE A 77 5.16 17.39 -10.36
CA ILE A 77 3.97 16.56 -10.17
C ILE A 77 3.34 16.90 -8.82
N PRO A 78 2.06 17.32 -8.78
CA PRO A 78 1.40 17.68 -7.53
C PRO A 78 1.37 16.49 -6.58
N LYS A 79 1.70 16.74 -5.31
CA LYS A 79 1.58 15.72 -4.26
C LYS A 79 0.12 15.31 -4.13
N TYR A 80 -0.12 14.01 -4.24
CA TYR A 80 -1.44 13.45 -4.08
C TYR A 80 -1.91 13.58 -2.62
N ASP A 81 -3.02 14.27 -2.39
CA ASP A 81 -3.69 14.33 -1.09
C ASP A 81 -4.77 13.23 -0.99
N PRO A 82 -4.58 12.20 -0.13
CA PRO A 82 -5.58 11.14 0.05
C PRO A 82 -6.84 11.61 0.78
N SER A 83 -6.82 12.76 1.47
CA SER A 83 -7.99 13.33 2.15
C SER A 83 -8.93 14.07 1.20
N HIS A 84 -8.44 14.52 0.05
CA HIS A 84 -9.22 15.14 -1.02
C HIS A 84 -9.03 14.36 -2.32
N PRO A 85 -9.71 13.21 -2.49
CA PRO A 85 -9.68 12.50 -3.75
C PRO A 85 -10.33 13.39 -4.81
N GLY A 86 -9.51 14.11 -5.58
CA GLY A 86 -9.91 14.55 -6.92
C GLY A 86 -10.44 13.34 -7.69
N LYS A 87 -11.19 13.56 -8.78
CA LYS A 87 -12.04 12.60 -9.52
C LYS A 87 -11.44 11.19 -9.85
N ASN A 88 -10.18 10.93 -9.52
CA ASN A 88 -9.43 9.68 -9.59
C ASN A 88 -9.23 9.04 -8.19
N GLY A 89 -10.30 8.67 -7.49
CA GLY A 89 -10.27 8.21 -6.08
C GLY A 89 -9.57 6.88 -5.79
N ALA A 90 -9.18 6.11 -6.81
CA ALA A 90 -8.62 4.77 -6.63
C ALA A 90 -7.18 4.77 -6.07
N LEU A 91 -6.37 5.81 -6.37
CA LEU A 91 -4.98 5.89 -5.92
C LEU A 91 -4.85 6.23 -4.43
N GLY A 92 -5.81 6.96 -3.85
CA GLY A 92 -5.73 7.39 -2.44
C GLY A 92 -6.09 6.32 -1.44
N LEU A 93 -7.08 5.50 -1.75
CA LEU A 93 -7.40 4.31 -0.94
C LEU A 93 -6.19 3.37 -0.85
N PHE A 94 -5.37 3.30 -1.91
CA PHE A 94 -4.17 2.49 -1.89
C PHE A 94 -3.03 3.10 -1.08
N TYR A 95 -2.77 4.41 -1.18
CA TYR A 95 -1.74 5.07 -0.36
C TYR A 95 -2.06 4.95 1.14
N PHE A 96 -3.34 5.11 1.51
CA PHE A 96 -3.85 4.90 2.87
C PHE A 96 -3.64 3.46 3.35
N GLN A 97 -3.90 2.47 2.50
CA GLN A 97 -3.67 1.05 2.79
C GLN A 97 -2.17 0.70 2.92
N ILE A 98 -1.27 1.44 2.26
CA ILE A 98 0.18 1.24 2.33
C ILE A 98 0.78 1.80 3.62
N LYS A 99 0.34 2.99 4.06
CA LYS A 99 0.76 3.64 5.31
C LYS A 99 -0.35 3.54 6.38
N PRO A 100 -0.59 2.37 7.00
CA PRO A 100 -1.51 2.28 8.13
C PRO A 100 -0.96 2.93 9.42
N ASP A 101 0.26 3.47 9.42
CA ASP A 101 0.99 3.81 10.64
C ASP A 101 0.93 5.31 11.00
N ALA A 102 0.38 6.17 10.14
CA ALA A 102 0.39 7.62 10.33
C ALA A 102 -0.91 8.20 10.91
N GLU A 103 -1.99 7.41 10.96
CA GLU A 103 -3.28 7.87 11.51
C GLU A 103 -3.32 7.85 13.04
N SER A 104 -2.42 7.11 13.69
CA SER A 104 -2.29 7.13 15.17
C SER A 104 -1.67 8.42 15.71
N THR A 105 -0.99 9.21 14.85
CA THR A 105 -0.32 10.45 15.26
C THR A 105 -1.24 11.67 15.19
N ILE A 106 -2.23 11.67 14.28
CA ILE A 106 -3.18 12.78 14.13
C ILE A 106 -4.35 12.63 15.11
N ALA A 107 -4.78 11.40 15.42
CA ALA A 107 -5.83 11.15 16.41
C ALA A 107 -5.43 11.56 17.84
N ARG A 108 -4.12 11.62 18.15
CA ARG A 108 -3.61 12.01 19.49
C ARG A 108 -3.53 13.52 19.70
N ARG A 109 -3.60 14.34 18.64
CA ARG A 109 -3.59 15.82 18.76
C ARG A 109 -4.98 16.43 18.92
N ARG A 110 -6.06 15.68 18.66
CA ARG A 110 -7.43 16.17 18.81
C ARG A 110 -8.06 15.93 20.19
N THR A 111 -7.38 15.28 21.12
CA THR A 111 -7.89 15.03 22.48
C THR A 111 -7.16 15.82 23.58
N THR A 112 -6.28 16.76 23.21
CA THR A 112 -5.55 17.61 24.18
C THR A 112 -5.67 19.11 23.87
N GLU A 113 -6.78 19.54 23.29
CA GLU A 113 -7.17 20.96 23.19
C GLU A 113 -8.64 21.06 23.59
N GLY A 114 -8.88 21.18 24.90
CA GLY A 114 -10.24 21.24 25.44
C GLY A 114 -10.32 20.73 26.86
N ASN A 115 -9.50 21.27 27.75
CA ASN A 115 -9.67 21.28 29.21
C ASN A 115 -8.68 22.31 29.77
N GLU A 116 -9.02 23.59 29.67
CA GLU A 116 -8.44 24.61 30.56
C GLU A 116 -8.99 24.34 31.97
N PRO A 117 -8.15 24.12 32.99
CA PRO A 117 -8.58 24.30 34.36
C PRO A 117 -8.54 25.80 34.69
N THR A 118 -9.72 26.35 34.97
CA THR A 118 -9.89 27.65 35.61
C THR A 118 -9.01 27.74 36.87
N SER A 119 -8.09 28.70 36.88
CA SER A 119 -7.20 29.02 38.00
C SER A 119 -7.99 29.63 39.18
N PRO A 120 -7.83 29.14 40.43
CA PRO A 120 -8.46 29.76 41.59
C PRO A 120 -7.41 30.38 42.53
N TYR A 121 -6.64 31.37 42.07
CA TYR A 121 -5.89 32.24 42.97
C TYR A 121 -5.86 33.67 42.40
N GLN A 122 -6.78 34.50 42.87
CA GLN A 122 -6.61 35.96 42.90
C GLN A 122 -6.35 36.36 44.35
N GLY A 123 -5.21 37.02 44.57
CA GLY A 123 -4.88 37.78 45.78
C GLY A 123 -4.58 39.22 45.39
#